data_AF-A0A2Z3I924-F1
#
_entry.id   AF-A0A2Z3I924-F1
#
_cell.length_a   1.000
_cell.length_b   1.000
_cell.length_c   1.000
_cell.angle_alpha   90.00
_cell.angle_beta   90.00
_cell.angle_gamma   90.00
#
_symmetry.space_group_name_H-M   'P 1'
#
loop_
_entity.id
_entity.type
_entity.pdbx_description
1 polymer ?
#
loop_
_entity_poly.entity_id
_entity_poly.type
_entity_poly.pdbx_seq_one_letter_code
_entity_poly.pdbx_strand_id
1 'polypeptide(L)'
;MTGLQKVLVVDNGEREPDGALSAELAGMGYASVTAPYEAADDVLATMPSPAAVVLQMPRHANWAERRRFLELAHRLRSTLSRAVCRSLSRGA
;
A
#
# COMPACT_ATOMS: atom_id res chain seq x y z
N MET A 1 19.97 -0.10 12.35
CA MET A 1 20.02 -0.36 10.89
C MET A 1 18.82 0.36 10.29
N THR A 2 19.04 1.41 9.50
CA THR A 2 17.96 2.23 8.90
C THR A 2 17.23 1.38 7.87
N GLY A 3 16.23 0.64 8.34
CA GLY A 3 15.40 -0.21 7.50
C GLY A 3 14.67 0.67 6.49
N LEU A 4 14.96 0.43 5.21
CA LEU A 4 14.25 1.07 4.10
C LEU A 4 12.75 0.98 4.38
N GLN A 5 12.11 2.15 4.49
CA GLN A 5 10.68 2.23 4.76
C GLN A 5 9.95 1.68 3.54
N LYS A 6 9.28 0.54 3.72
CA LYS A 6 8.60 -0.14 2.62
C LYS A 6 7.23 0.47 2.38
N VAL A 7 6.93 0.83 1.15
CA VAL A 7 5.66 1.41 0.73
C VAL A 7 4.95 0.43 -0.20
N LEU A 8 3.75 0.01 0.16
CA LEU A 8 2.92 -0.85 -0.70
C LEU A 8 2.09 0.04 -1.62
N VAL A 9 2.25 -0.12 -2.92
CA VAL A 9 1.42 0.54 -3.93
C VAL A 9 0.44 -0.49 -4.47
N VAL A 10 -0.85 -0.22 -4.38
CA VAL A 10 -1.90 -1.09 -4.88
C VAL A 10 -2.51 -0.48 -6.12
N ASP A 11 -2.41 -1.19 -7.24
CA ASP A 11 -2.95 -0.79 -8.54
C ASP A 11 -4.06 -1.76 -9.02
N ASN A 12 -4.85 -1.34 -10.02
CA ASN A 12 -5.95 -2.15 -10.55
C ASN A 12 -5.55 -2.99 -11.78
N GLY A 13 -4.25 -3.12 -12.06
CA GLY A 13 -3.73 -3.75 -13.28
C GLY A 13 -3.67 -2.80 -14.48
N GLU A 14 -4.38 -1.67 -14.47
CA GLU A 14 -4.16 -0.57 -15.40
C GLU A 14 -2.91 0.21 -14.99
N ARG A 15 -1.75 -0.21 -15.52
CA ARG A 15 -0.48 0.49 -15.32
C ARG A 15 -0.25 1.47 -16.46
N GLU A 16 -0.33 2.76 -16.14
CA GLU A 16 0.28 3.79 -16.97
C GLU A 16 1.80 3.55 -16.94
N PRO A 17 2.45 3.31 -18.10
CA PRO A 17 3.88 3.00 -18.17
C PRO A 17 4.78 4.20 -17.83
N ASP A 18 4.22 5.41 -17.77
CA ASP A 18 4.97 6.67 -17.79
C ASP A 18 5.40 7.21 -16.42
N GLY A 19 4.95 6.58 -15.32
CA GLY A 19 5.24 7.08 -13.99
C GLY A 19 5.12 5.99 -12.95
N ALA A 20 6.14 5.13 -12.88
CA ALA A 20 6.24 4.21 -11.77
C ALA A 20 6.46 5.05 -10.50
N LEU A 21 5.40 5.27 -9.73
CA LEU A 21 5.44 5.84 -8.37
C LEU A 21 6.57 5.19 -7.54
N SER A 22 6.87 3.93 -7.87
CA SER A 22 7.98 3.14 -7.38
C SER A 22 9.36 3.75 -7.58
N ALA A 23 9.62 4.38 -8.73
CA ALA A 23 10.86 5.06 -9.07
C ALA A 23 11.03 6.37 -8.27
N GLU A 24 9.95 7.12 -8.08
CA GLU A 24 9.97 8.32 -7.23
C GLU A 24 10.21 7.96 -5.76
N LEU A 25 9.54 6.92 -5.27
CA LEU A 25 9.76 6.37 -3.94
C LEU A 25 11.20 5.91 -3.74
N ALA A 26 11.78 5.22 -4.73
CA ALA A 26 13.18 4.83 -4.71
C ALA A 26 14.12 6.03 -4.68
N GLY A 27 13.83 7.10 -5.43
CA GLY A 27 14.57 8.37 -5.39
C GLY A 27 14.53 9.06 -4.03
N MET A 28 13.45 8.87 -3.28
CA MET A 28 13.28 9.37 -1.90
C MET A 28 13.85 8.42 -0.82
N GLY A 29 14.41 7.27 -1.20
CA GLY A 29 14.95 6.27 -0.27
C GLY A 29 13.92 5.32 0.33
N TYR A 30 12.73 5.20 -0.26
CA TYR A 30 11.70 4.24 0.11
C TYR A 30 11.76 2.99 -0.77
N ALA A 31 11.51 1.84 -0.17
CA ALA A 31 11.38 0.59 -0.90
C ALA A 31 9.91 0.38 -1.30
N SER A 32 9.60 0.58 -2.57
CA SER A 32 8.24 0.43 -3.09
C SER A 32 7.96 -1.00 -3.56
N VAL A 33 6.77 -1.52 -3.26
CA VAL A 33 6.28 -2.79 -3.78
C VAL A 33 4.95 -2.53 -4.46
N THR A 34 4.85 -2.81 -5.76
CA THR A 34 3.63 -2.61 -6.52
C THR A 34 2.89 -3.94 -6.66
N ALA A 35 1.66 -3.99 -6.18
CA ALA A 35 0.82 -5.18 -6.21
C ALA A 35 -0.56 -4.85 -6.80
N PRO A 36 -1.13 -5.74 -7.63
CA PRO A 36 -2.53 -5.59 -8.01
C PRO A 36 -3.44 -5.77 -6.79
N TYR A 37 -4.66 -5.21 -6.85
CA TYR A 37 -5.69 -5.31 -5.81
C TYR A 37 -5.83 -6.73 -5.23
N GLU A 38 -5.88 -7.76 -6.08
CA GLU A 38 -6.08 -9.15 -5.66
C GLU A 38 -4.90 -9.70 -4.85
N ALA A 39 -3.69 -9.22 -5.12
CA ALA A 39 -2.47 -9.62 -4.42
C ALA A 39 -2.12 -8.70 -3.24
N ALA A 40 -2.90 -7.64 -2.99
CA ALA A 40 -2.60 -6.67 -1.95
C ALA A 40 -2.57 -7.30 -0.55
N ASP A 41 -3.53 -8.19 -0.26
CA ASP A 41 -3.58 -8.93 1.02
C ASP A 41 -2.41 -9.92 1.15
N ASP A 42 -2.05 -10.65 0.10
CA ASP A 42 -0.88 -11.56 0.11
C ASP A 42 0.43 -10.80 0.34
N VAL A 43 0.62 -9.66 -0.33
CA VAL A 43 1.80 -8.83 -0.13
C VAL A 43 1.81 -8.23 1.28
N LEU A 44 0.65 -7.82 1.81
CA LEU A 44 0.56 -7.35 3.19
C LEU A 44 0.85 -8.47 4.20
N ALA A 45 0.49 -9.73 3.91
CA ALA A 45 0.82 -10.88 4.74
C ALA A 45 2.33 -11.15 4.77
N THR A 46 3.02 -10.98 3.64
CA THR A 46 4.50 -11.09 3.57
C THR A 46 5.21 -9.86 4.15
N MET A 47 4.53 -8.70 4.16
CA MET A 47 5.05 -7.42 4.62
C MET A 47 4.09 -6.77 5.63
N PRO A 48 4.06 -7.26 6.89
CA PRO A 48 3.03 -6.89 7.86
C PRO A 48 3.12 -5.45 8.41
N SER A 49 4.18 -4.70 8.08
CA SER A 49 4.39 -3.34 8.57
C SER A 49 4.93 -2.42 7.46
N PRO A 50 4.14 -2.13 6.41
CA PRO A 50 4.47 -1.06 5.48
C PRO A 50 4.52 0.28 6.22
N ALA A 51 5.44 1.16 5.83
CA ALA A 51 5.46 2.54 6.31
C ALA A 51 4.29 3.35 5.76
N ALA A 52 3.86 3.06 4.53
CA ALA A 52 2.68 3.63 3.90
C ALA A 52 2.06 2.66 2.91
N VAL A 53 0.75 2.78 2.69
CA VAL A 53 0.04 2.08 1.62
C VAL A 53 -0.60 3.13 0.71
N VAL A 54 -0.28 3.08 -0.58
CA VAL A 54 -0.78 3.98 -1.61
C VAL A 54 -1.73 3.21 -2.51
N LEU A 55 -2.98 3.66 -2.60
CA LEU A 55 -4.00 3.08 -3.47
C LEU A 55 -4.12 3.92 -4.73
N GLN A 56 -3.63 3.41 -5.86
CA GLN A 56 -3.65 4.11 -7.14
C GLN A 56 -4.93 3.74 -7.89
N MET A 57 -5.95 4.60 -7.79
CA MET A 57 -7.20 4.43 -8.54
C MET A 57 -7.05 4.95 -9.98
N PRO A 58 -7.43 4.18 -11.00
CA PRO A 58 -7.50 4.69 -12.36
C PRO A 58 -8.55 5.81 -12.47
N ARG A 59 -8.24 6.86 -13.23
CA ARG A 59 -9.18 8.00 -13.44
C ARG A 59 -10.46 7.58 -14.16
N HIS A 60 -10.42 6.49 -14.92
CA HIS A 60 -11.55 5.92 -15.65
C HIS A 60 -12.18 4.70 -14.97
N ALA A 61 -11.81 4.41 -13.71
CA ALA A 61 -12.36 3.27 -12.97
C ALA A 61 -13.88 3.39 -12.80
N ASN A 62 -14.59 2.29 -13.04
CA ASN A 62 -16.04 2.24 -12.82
C ASN A 62 -16.36 2.33 -11.32
N TRP A 63 -17.60 2.73 -10.99
CA TRP A 63 -18.06 2.85 -9.60
C TRP A 63 -17.86 1.57 -8.78
N ALA A 64 -18.04 0.40 -9.42
CA ALA A 64 -17.81 -0.90 -8.79
C ALA A 64 -16.34 -1.11 -8.39
N GLU A 65 -15.38 -0.73 -9.24
CA GLU A 65 -13.95 -0.83 -8.94
C GLU A 65 -13.54 0.16 -7.85
N ARG A 66 -14.06 1.39 -7.94
CA ARG A 66 -13.85 2.44 -6.94
C ARG A 66 -14.33 1.99 -5.54
N ARG A 67 -15.48 1.30 -5.48
CA ARG A 67 -16.01 0.74 -4.24
C ARG A 67 -15.09 -0.35 -3.67
N ARG A 68 -14.58 -1.26 -4.51
CA ARG A 68 -13.60 -2.29 -4.06
C ARG A 68 -12.36 -1.65 -3.45
N PHE A 69 -11.79 -0.65 -4.12
CA PHE A 69 -10.63 0.08 -3.59
C PHE A 69 -10.92 0.79 -2.27
N LEU A 70 -12.10 1.39 -2.11
CA LEU A 70 -12.51 2.01 -0.85
C LEU A 70 -12.70 0.97 0.27
N GLU A 71 -13.25 -0.20 -0.04
CA GLU A 71 -13.37 -1.31 0.93
C GLU A 71 -12.00 -1.81 1.38
N LEU A 72 -11.04 -1.95 0.45
CA LEU A 72 -9.66 -2.30 0.78
C LEU A 72 -8.99 -1.21 1.63
N ALA A 73 -9.17 0.07 1.30
CA ALA A 73 -8.68 1.19 2.11
C ALA A 73 -9.22 1.12 3.55
N HIS A 74 -10.51 0.82 3.69
CA HIS A 74 -11.16 0.72 5.00
C HIS A 74 -10.64 -0.46 5.82
N ARG A 75 -10.44 -1.63 5.18
CA ARG A 75 -9.82 -2.81 5.80
C ARG A 75 -8.38 -2.53 6.22
N LEU A 76 -7.56 -2.00 5.31
CA LEU A 76 -6.18 -1.63 5.58
C LEU A 76 -6.08 -0.63 6.73
N ARG A 77 -6.94 0.40 6.73
CA ARG A 77 -6.99 1.38 7.83
C ARG A 77 -7.29 0.73 9.17
N SER A 78 -8.23 -0.23 9.22
CA SER A 78 -8.58 -0.95 10.45
C SER A 78 -7.46 -1.88 10.93
N THR A 79 -6.72 -2.49 10.00
CA THR A 79 -5.58 -3.37 10.32
C THR A 79 -4.34 -2.56 10.74
N LEU A 80 -4.03 -1.47 10.03
CA LEU A 80 -2.90 -0.59 10.30
C LEU A 80 -3.14 0.27 11.55
N SER A 81 -4.37 0.73 11.83
CA SER A 81 -4.68 1.40 13.10
C SER A 81 -4.45 0.48 14.30
N ARG A 82 -4.72 -0.81 14.16
CA ARG A 82 -4.36 -1.84 15.15
C ARG A 82 -2.85 -2.04 15.25
N ALA A 83 -2.12 -1.97 14.14
CA ALA A 83 -0.65 -2.09 14.11
C ALA A 83 0.04 -0.89 14.77
N VAL A 84 -0.45 0.34 14.56
CA VAL A 84 0.03 1.57 15.23
C VAL A 84 -0.19 1.50 16.75
N CYS A 85 -1.33 0.95 17.20
CA CYS A 85 -1.52 0.66 18.64
C CYS A 85 -0.56 -0.41 19.17
N ARG A 86 -0.12 -1.37 18.33
CA ARG A 86 0.82 -2.43 18.70
C ARG A 86 2.27 -1.96 18.78
N SER A 87 2.68 -0.98 17.97
CA SER A 87 4.04 -0.40 18.09
C SER A 87 4.17 0.45 19.35
N LEU A 88 3.09 1.09 19.80
CA LEU A 88 3.08 1.87 21.05
C LEU A 88 3.15 1.00 22.32
N SER A 89 2.84 -0.29 22.25
CA SER A 89 2.83 -1.20 23.42
C SER A 89 4.08 -2.08 23.53
N ARG A 90 5.07 -1.96 22.63
CA ARG A 90 6.38 -2.64 22.71
C ARG A 90 7.55 -1.69 23.01
N GLY A 91 7.27 -0.45 23.39
CA GLY A 91 8.27 0.58 23.67
C GLY A 91 8.18 1.18 25.06
N ALA A 92 7.91 0.37 26.09
CA ALA A 92 8.01 0.76 27.49
C ALA A 92 8.85 -0.27 28.26
#